data_AF-A0A3M1BH92-F1
#
_entry.id   AF-A0A3M1BH92-F1
#
_cell.length_a   1.000
_cell.length_b   1.000
_cell.length_c   1.000
_cell.angle_alpha   90.00
_cell.angle_beta   90.00
_cell.angle_gamma   90.00
#
_symmetry.space_group_name_H-M   'P 1'
#
loop_
_entity.id
_entity.type
_entity.pdbx_description
1 polymer ?
#
loop_
_entity_poly.entity_id
_entity_poly.type
_entity_poly.pdbx_seq_one_letter_code
_entity_poly.pdbx_strand_id
1 'polypeptide(L)'
;SVKVLPSGFEAYRLYALRDSLIHPETAKTFMREIQLEKDYWERCYALTGLKGDVESQPVEFCVKPKPPPPVPEVEGLELRAGKNSLYLVWFYPHPYREFVVYRDGKEIERTTGFALEVEPPKTKATYTVKVVGPLGFESSGVSVDYSP
;
A
#
# COMPACT_ATOMS: atom_id res chain seq x y z
N SER A 1 11.25 13.21 2.47
CA SER A 1 11.98 13.32 1.20
C SER A 1 13.32 12.57 1.28
N VAL A 2 13.99 12.41 0.15
CA VAL A 2 15.38 11.94 0.03
C VAL A 2 16.18 13.01 -0.69
N LYS A 3 17.39 13.28 -0.21
CA LYS A 3 18.30 14.25 -0.80
C LYS A 3 19.33 13.51 -1.66
N VAL A 4 19.46 13.90 -2.92
CA VAL A 4 20.43 13.35 -3.86
C VAL A 4 21.55 14.36 -4.04
N LEU A 5 22.80 13.94 -3.79
CA LEU A 5 24.01 14.77 -3.73
C LEU A 5 25.09 14.18 -4.65
N PRO A 6 24.96 14.32 -5.97
CA PRO A 6 25.98 13.80 -6.88
C PRO A 6 27.18 14.75 -6.98
N SER A 7 28.31 14.22 -7.46
CA SER A 7 29.56 14.96 -7.64
C SER A 7 30.29 14.54 -8.91
N GLY A 8 31.25 15.35 -9.37
CA GLY A 8 32.07 15.06 -10.57
C GLY A 8 31.62 15.71 -11.90
N PHE A 9 30.51 16.45 -11.93
CA PHE A 9 29.98 17.11 -13.13
C PHE A 9 29.56 18.57 -12.83
N GLU A 10 29.32 19.35 -13.89
CA GLU A 10 28.91 20.77 -13.79
C GLU A 10 27.42 20.88 -13.46
N ALA A 11 26.63 19.98 -14.03
CA ALA A 11 25.20 19.82 -13.74
C ALA A 11 24.81 18.34 -13.88
N TYR A 12 23.57 18.06 -13.50
CA TYR A 12 23.00 16.73 -13.51
C TYR A 12 21.60 16.78 -14.09
N ARG A 13 21.16 15.65 -14.66
CA ARG A 13 19.79 15.47 -15.10
C ARG A 13 19.22 14.19 -14.51
N LEU A 14 18.06 14.32 -13.90
CA LEU A 14 17.32 13.22 -13.30
C LEU A 14 16.09 12.90 -14.15
N TYR A 15 15.90 11.62 -14.44
CA TYR A 15 14.76 11.11 -15.16
C TYR A 15 14.00 10.12 -14.29
N ALA A 16 12.68 10.10 -14.42
CA ALA A 16 11.89 9.00 -13.89
C ALA A 16 12.18 7.72 -14.69
N LEU A 17 12.28 6.61 -13.97
CA LEU A 17 12.37 5.27 -14.53
C LEU A 17 11.04 4.55 -14.25
N ARG A 18 10.38 4.01 -15.28
CA ARG A 18 9.19 3.17 -15.14
C ARG A 18 9.34 1.95 -16.05
N ASP A 19 9.06 0.77 -15.53
CA ASP A 19 9.22 -0.49 -16.28
C ASP A 19 10.61 -0.62 -16.92
N SER A 20 11.64 -0.16 -16.20
CA SER A 20 13.05 -0.08 -16.65
C SER A 20 13.31 0.80 -17.88
N LEU A 21 12.37 1.68 -18.23
CA LEU A 21 12.51 2.65 -19.30
C LEU A 21 12.73 4.05 -18.72
N ILE A 22 13.68 4.78 -19.32
CA ILE A 22 13.90 6.20 -19.05
C ILE A 22 12.80 7.01 -19.73
N HIS A 23 12.20 7.93 -19.00
CA HIS A 23 11.18 8.85 -19.48
C HIS A 23 11.74 10.27 -19.66
N PRO A 24 12.21 10.65 -20.87
CA PRO A 24 12.88 11.92 -21.11
C PRO A 24 12.03 13.14 -20.78
N GLU A 25 10.71 13.04 -20.92
CA GLU A 25 9.73 14.09 -20.62
C GLU A 25 9.70 14.48 -19.14
N THR A 26 10.25 13.64 -18.26
CA THR A 26 10.29 13.88 -16.81
C THR A 26 11.60 14.52 -16.34
N ALA A 27 12.50 14.86 -17.27
CA ALA A 27 13.82 15.36 -16.99
C ALA A 27 13.81 16.58 -16.07
N LYS A 28 14.62 16.53 -15.00
CA LYS A 28 14.89 17.66 -14.12
C LYS A 28 16.39 17.91 -14.08
N THR A 29 16.80 19.12 -14.43
CA THR A 29 18.21 19.55 -14.36
C THR A 29 18.50 20.28 -13.07
N PHE A 30 19.62 19.95 -12.43
CA PHE A 30 20.07 20.56 -11.18
C PHE A 30 21.60 20.57 -11.08
N MET A 31 22.18 21.49 -10.29
CA MET A 31 23.64 21.64 -10.21
C MET A 31 24.29 20.88 -9.05
N ARG A 32 23.73 20.98 -7.84
CA ARG A 32 24.38 20.44 -6.63
C ARG A 32 23.55 19.37 -5.95
N GLU A 33 22.25 19.60 -5.86
CA GLU A 33 21.35 18.72 -5.15
C GLU A 33 19.94 18.79 -5.71
N ILE A 34 19.20 17.71 -5.51
CA ILE A 34 17.76 17.67 -5.72
C ILE A 34 17.11 16.95 -4.54
N GLN A 35 15.95 17.46 -4.13
CA GLN A 35 15.12 16.83 -3.14
C GLN A 35 14.01 16.05 -3.84
N LEU A 36 13.94 14.75 -3.57
CA LEU A 36 12.92 13.86 -4.09
C LEU A 36 11.89 13.59 -3.00
N GLU A 37 10.63 13.86 -3.31
CA GLU A 37 9.55 13.51 -2.39
C GLU A 37 9.32 12.01 -2.39
N LYS A 38 9.13 11.47 -1.18
CA LYS A 38 8.76 10.07 -1.01
C LYS A 38 7.23 9.97 -1.02
N ASP A 39 6.70 9.01 -1.74
CA ASP A 39 5.31 8.56 -1.60
C ASP A 39 5.28 7.12 -1.05
N TYR A 40 4.11 6.48 -1.10
CA TYR A 40 3.91 5.12 -0.58
C TYR A 40 4.35 4.02 -1.56
N TRP A 41 4.94 4.39 -2.71
CA TRP A 41 5.45 3.46 -3.70
C TRP A 41 6.94 3.69 -3.92
N GLU A 42 7.63 2.64 -4.35
CA GLU A 42 9.02 2.78 -4.77
C GLU A 42 9.07 3.60 -6.07
N ARG A 43 10.05 4.52 -6.13
CA ARG A 43 10.28 5.35 -7.32
C ARG A 43 11.72 5.19 -7.76
N CYS A 44 11.92 4.71 -8.98
CA CYS A 44 13.24 4.58 -9.57
C CYS A 44 13.53 5.74 -10.51
N TYR A 45 14.82 6.07 -10.61
CA TYR A 45 15.31 7.19 -11.39
C TYR A 45 16.61 6.83 -12.09
N ALA A 46 16.84 7.46 -13.24
CA ALA A 46 18.13 7.49 -13.90
C ALA A 46 18.76 8.87 -13.72
N LEU A 47 20.03 8.91 -13.32
CA LEU A 47 20.81 10.12 -13.10
C LEU A 47 21.98 10.17 -14.07
N THR A 48 22.10 11.27 -14.81
CA THR A 48 23.23 11.55 -15.70
C THR A 48 23.97 12.81 -15.24
N GLY A 49 25.25 12.88 -15.57
CA GLY A 49 26.10 14.06 -15.38
C GLY A 49 26.31 14.81 -16.69
N LEU A 50 26.37 16.13 -16.62
CA LEU A 50 26.58 17.05 -17.74
C LEU A 50 27.92 17.77 -17.61
N LYS A 51 28.67 17.84 -18.71
CA LYS A 51 29.91 18.62 -18.84
C LYS A 51 29.98 19.25 -20.23
N GLY A 52 29.73 20.55 -20.31
CA GLY A 52 29.40 21.19 -21.60
C GLY A 52 28.20 20.51 -22.28
N ASP A 53 28.34 20.17 -23.57
CA ASP A 53 27.27 19.53 -24.36
C ASP A 53 27.27 17.98 -24.27
N VAL A 54 28.10 17.40 -23.39
CA VAL A 54 28.23 15.95 -23.23
C VAL A 54 27.48 15.48 -21.99
N GLU A 55 26.72 14.40 -22.15
CA GLU A 55 25.98 13.72 -21.09
C GLU A 55 26.54 12.32 -20.84
N SER A 56 26.69 11.95 -19.56
CA SER A 56 27.20 10.64 -19.16
C SER A 56 26.19 9.52 -19.42
N GLN A 57 26.67 8.27 -19.33
CA GLN A 57 25.76 7.12 -19.15
C GLN A 57 24.96 7.28 -17.85
N PRO A 58 23.71 6.77 -17.79
CA PRO A 58 22.86 6.88 -16.62
C PRO A 58 23.33 5.95 -15.50
N VAL A 59 23.19 6.43 -14.27
CA VAL A 59 23.23 5.60 -13.06
C VAL A 59 21.81 5.51 -12.52
N GLU A 60 21.32 4.29 -12.36
CA GLU A 60 19.98 4.03 -11.84
C GLU A 60 19.99 3.86 -10.32
N PHE A 61 18.96 4.38 -9.67
CA PHE A 61 18.72 4.14 -8.25
C PHE A 61 17.23 4.23 -7.93
N CYS A 62 16.82 3.54 -6.86
CA CYS A 62 15.44 3.57 -6.38
C CYS A 62 15.35 4.22 -5.00
N VAL A 63 14.33 5.05 -4.84
CA VAL A 63 13.94 5.66 -3.58
C VAL A 63 12.90 4.75 -2.93
N LYS A 64 13.29 4.13 -1.80
CA LYS A 64 12.40 3.28 -1.01
C LYS A 64 11.11 4.02 -0.64
N PRO A 65 9.95 3.35 -0.60
CA PRO A 65 8.68 3.98 -0.23
C PRO A 65 8.70 4.50 1.22
N LYS A 66 7.70 5.32 1.56
CA LYS A 66 7.29 5.54 2.96
C LYS A 66 6.73 4.24 3.54
N PRO A 67 6.78 4.04 4.87
CA PRO A 67 5.96 3.02 5.50
C PRO A 67 4.49 3.17 5.06
N PRO A 68 3.76 2.06 4.87
CA PRO A 68 2.33 2.11 4.60
C PRO A 68 1.61 3.02 5.61
N PRO A 69 0.63 3.83 5.16
CA PRO A 69 -0.19 4.57 6.09
C PRO A 69 -0.96 3.57 6.97
N PRO A 70 -1.14 3.87 8.26
CA PRO A 70 -1.98 3.02 9.11
C PRO A 70 -3.42 3.05 8.59
N VAL A 71 -4.05 1.88 8.56
CA VAL A 71 -5.48 1.74 8.26
C VAL A 71 -6.19 1.41 9.57
N PRO A 72 -7.13 2.25 10.03
CA PRO A 72 -7.91 1.95 11.22
C PRO A 72 -8.63 0.61 11.10
N GLU A 73 -8.80 -0.06 12.23
CA GLU A 73 -9.51 -1.34 12.32
C GLU A 73 -11.03 -1.14 12.27
N VAL A 74 -11.77 -2.23 12.01
CA VAL A 74 -13.23 -2.23 12.21
C VAL A 74 -13.57 -2.09 13.68
N GLU A 75 -14.71 -1.46 13.97
CA GLU A 75 -15.23 -1.30 15.33
C GLU A 75 -16.40 -2.25 15.57
N GLY A 76 -16.53 -2.72 16.81
CA GLY A 76 -17.69 -3.50 17.24
C GLY A 76 -17.92 -4.78 16.44
N LEU A 77 -16.85 -5.48 16.06
CA LEU A 77 -16.98 -6.78 15.39
C LEU A 77 -17.69 -7.77 16.31
N GLU A 78 -18.84 -8.24 15.87
CA GLU A 78 -19.70 -9.15 16.61
C GLU A 78 -20.14 -10.34 15.74
N LEU A 79 -20.39 -11.47 16.40
CA LEU A 79 -21.04 -12.63 15.83
C LEU A 79 -22.47 -12.74 16.33
N ARG A 80 -23.42 -12.94 15.42
CA ARG A 80 -24.84 -13.14 15.74
C ARG A 80 -25.32 -14.44 15.13
N ALA A 81 -25.71 -15.38 15.98
CA ALA A 81 -26.29 -16.64 15.53
C ALA A 81 -27.75 -16.42 15.09
N GLY A 82 -28.04 -16.76 13.82
CA GLY A 82 -29.37 -16.96 13.29
C GLY A 82 -29.81 -18.42 13.40
N LYS A 83 -31.01 -18.73 12.89
CA LYS A 83 -31.57 -20.09 12.99
C LYS A 83 -30.73 -21.13 12.23
N ASN A 84 -30.19 -20.76 11.06
CA ASN A 84 -29.37 -21.61 10.19
C ASN A 84 -28.11 -20.90 9.67
N SER A 85 -27.80 -19.71 10.20
CA SER A 85 -26.76 -18.83 9.67
C SER A 85 -26.02 -18.13 10.79
N LEU A 86 -24.80 -17.69 10.51
CA LEU A 86 -23.99 -16.88 11.40
C LEU A 86 -23.73 -15.54 10.71
N TYR A 87 -24.01 -14.44 11.39
CA TYR A 87 -23.79 -13.10 10.87
C TYR A 87 -22.61 -12.46 11.57
N LEU A 88 -21.61 -12.08 10.79
CA LEU A 88 -20.55 -11.15 11.21
C LEU A 88 -21.07 -9.75 10.97
N VAL A 89 -21.02 -8.89 11.99
CA VAL A 89 -21.46 -7.49 11.88
C VAL A 89 -20.37 -6.60 12.46
N TRP A 90 -20.08 -5.49 11.81
CA TRP A 90 -19.07 -4.53 12.23
C TRP A 90 -19.44 -3.11 11.81
N PHE A 91 -18.67 -2.13 12.26
CA PHE A 91 -18.82 -0.72 11.89
C PHE A 91 -17.48 -0.14 11.41
N TYR A 92 -17.54 0.86 10.53
CA TYR A 92 -16.35 1.59 10.08
C TYR A 92 -16.71 3.02 9.63
N PRO A 93 -16.23 4.07 10.33
CA PRO A 93 -16.60 5.46 10.01
C PRO A 93 -15.65 6.18 9.04
N HIS A 94 -14.57 5.53 8.60
CA HIS A 94 -13.55 6.16 7.75
C HIS A 94 -13.71 5.78 6.28
N PRO A 95 -13.12 6.53 5.32
CA PRO A 95 -13.08 6.10 3.93
C PRO A 95 -12.37 4.76 3.77
N TYR A 96 -12.99 3.83 3.05
CA TYR A 96 -12.47 2.50 2.75
C TYR A 96 -12.81 2.11 1.32
N ARG A 97 -12.09 1.11 0.81
CA ARG A 97 -12.38 0.47 -0.48
C ARG A 97 -13.27 -0.75 -0.29
N GLU A 98 -12.89 -1.64 0.62
CA GLU A 98 -13.60 -2.89 0.91
C GLU A 98 -13.14 -3.47 2.27
N PHE A 99 -13.84 -4.49 2.74
CA PHE A 99 -13.46 -5.36 3.84
C PHE A 99 -13.06 -6.72 3.29
N VAL A 100 -12.07 -7.35 3.91
CA VAL A 100 -11.66 -8.72 3.61
C VAL A 100 -11.92 -9.57 4.84
N VAL A 101 -12.72 -10.63 4.68
CA VAL A 101 -13.08 -11.52 5.77
C VAL A 101 -12.30 -12.82 5.63
N TYR A 102 -11.72 -13.25 6.75
CA TYR A 102 -10.97 -14.49 6.87
C TYR A 102 -11.66 -15.43 7.86
N ARG A 103 -11.53 -16.73 7.61
CA ARG A 103 -11.81 -17.79 8.58
C ARG A 103 -10.55 -18.63 8.75
N ASP A 104 -10.05 -18.72 9.98
CA ASP A 104 -8.84 -19.46 10.35
C ASP A 104 -7.63 -19.05 9.48
N GLY A 105 -7.50 -17.75 9.22
CA GLY A 105 -6.42 -17.17 8.41
C GLY A 105 -6.59 -17.31 6.89
N LYS A 106 -7.64 -17.99 6.40
CA LYS A 106 -7.94 -18.09 4.97
C LYS A 106 -9.01 -17.08 4.56
N GLU A 107 -8.74 -16.30 3.51
CA GLU A 107 -9.73 -15.38 2.94
C GLU A 107 -10.96 -16.18 2.47
N ILE A 108 -12.16 -15.73 2.87
CA ILE A 108 -13.43 -16.35 2.50
C ILE A 108 -14.31 -15.43 1.67
N GLU A 109 -14.22 -14.11 1.84
CA GLU A 109 -15.08 -13.15 1.14
C GLU A 109 -14.46 -11.75 1.15
N ARG A 110 -14.82 -10.93 0.16
CA ARG A 110 -14.59 -9.48 0.13
C ARG A 110 -15.92 -8.76 -0.02
N THR A 111 -16.15 -7.71 0.75
CA THR A 111 -17.42 -6.97 0.72
C THR A 111 -17.24 -5.51 1.03
N THR A 112 -18.16 -4.67 0.55
CA THR A 112 -18.27 -3.25 0.94
C THR A 112 -19.30 -3.03 2.05
N GLY A 113 -20.10 -4.06 2.36
CA GLY A 113 -21.11 -4.03 3.40
C GLY A 113 -20.53 -4.20 4.81
N PHE A 114 -21.32 -3.81 5.80
CA PHE A 114 -20.99 -3.86 7.23
C PHE A 114 -21.42 -5.17 7.91
N ALA A 115 -21.86 -6.13 7.12
CA ALA A 115 -22.26 -7.44 7.58
C ALA A 115 -21.97 -8.50 6.54
N LEU A 116 -21.69 -9.71 7.00
CA LEU A 116 -21.54 -10.89 6.17
C LEU A 116 -22.26 -12.08 6.80
N GLU A 117 -23.10 -12.73 6.01
CA GLU A 117 -23.71 -14.01 6.36
C GLU A 117 -22.76 -15.16 5.97
N VAL A 118 -22.52 -16.08 6.90
CA VAL A 118 -21.70 -17.28 6.68
C VAL A 118 -22.41 -18.50 7.24
N GLU A 119 -22.08 -19.67 6.68
CA GLU A 119 -22.50 -20.95 7.26
C GLU A 119 -21.82 -21.16 8.62
N PRO A 120 -22.56 -21.56 9.67
CA PRO A 120 -21.97 -21.89 10.96
C PRO A 120 -20.98 -23.06 10.82
N PRO A 121 -19.73 -22.91 11.28
CA PRO A 121 -18.75 -23.99 11.20
C PRO A 121 -19.12 -25.11 12.18
N LYS A 122 -18.73 -26.35 11.85
CA LYS A 122 -18.97 -27.53 12.71
C LYS A 122 -18.01 -27.62 13.90
N THR A 123 -16.92 -26.88 13.85
CA THR A 123 -15.89 -26.80 14.88
C THR A 123 -15.68 -25.35 15.27
N LYS A 124 -14.90 -25.11 16.33
CA LYS A 124 -14.43 -23.77 16.63
C LYS A 124 -13.74 -23.16 15.42
N ALA A 125 -13.96 -21.87 15.20
CA ALA A 125 -13.35 -21.10 14.13
C ALA A 125 -13.11 -19.66 14.60
N THR A 126 -12.05 -19.04 14.09
CA THR A 126 -11.77 -17.62 14.29
C THR A 126 -12.07 -16.87 13.01
N TYR A 127 -12.89 -15.83 13.11
CA TYR A 127 -13.16 -14.92 12.02
C TYR A 127 -12.34 -13.65 12.20
N THR A 128 -11.69 -13.18 11.14
CA THR A 128 -10.97 -11.90 11.15
C THR A 128 -11.52 -11.00 10.05
N VAL A 129 -11.84 -9.76 10.38
CA VAL A 129 -12.23 -8.74 9.40
C VAL A 129 -11.12 -7.70 9.30
N LYS A 130 -10.60 -7.50 8.09
CA LYS A 130 -9.64 -6.46 7.75
C LYS A 130 -10.28 -5.39 6.90
N VAL A 131 -9.77 -4.16 6.99
CA VAL A 131 -10.16 -3.05 6.13
C VAL A 131 -9.11 -2.82 5.06
N VAL A 132 -9.53 -2.64 3.80
CA VAL A 132 -8.69 -2.12 2.73
C VAL A 132 -8.94 -0.61 2.62
N GLY A 133 -7.93 0.19 2.94
CA GLY A 133 -8.01 1.64 2.83
C GLY A 133 -8.05 2.14 1.37
N PRO A 134 -8.29 3.45 1.14
CA PRO A 134 -8.42 4.00 -0.22
C PRO A 134 -7.19 3.82 -1.11
N LEU A 135 -6.00 3.71 -0.50
CA LEU A 135 -4.73 3.50 -1.20
C LEU A 135 -4.39 2.00 -1.39
N GLY A 136 -5.27 1.10 -0.97
CA GLY A 136 -5.10 -0.36 -1.14
C GLY A 136 -4.32 -1.06 -0.03
N PHE A 137 -3.90 -0.36 1.02
CA PHE A 137 -3.27 -0.97 2.20
C PHE A 137 -4.31 -1.61 3.11
N GLU A 138 -3.94 -2.68 3.80
CA GLU A 138 -4.81 -3.39 4.73
C GLU A 138 -4.56 -2.99 6.19
N SER A 139 -5.61 -3.04 7.01
CA SER A 139 -5.49 -3.05 8.47
C SER A 139 -4.92 -4.39 8.97
N SER A 140 -4.57 -4.48 10.25
CA SER A 140 -4.07 -5.72 10.86
C SER A 140 -5.19 -6.75 11.00
N GLY A 141 -6.41 -6.28 11.26
CA GLY A 141 -7.64 -7.05 11.39
C GLY A 141 -8.12 -7.18 12.83
N VAL A 142 -9.43 -7.30 12.99
CA VAL A 142 -10.09 -7.62 14.27
C VAL A 142 -10.64 -9.02 14.20
N SER A 143 -10.45 -9.79 15.26
CA SER A 143 -10.85 -11.20 15.33
C SER A 143 -11.96 -11.45 16.35
N VAL A 144 -12.81 -12.42 16.04
CA VAL A 144 -13.85 -12.94 16.93
C VAL A 144 -13.95 -14.45 16.77
N ASP A 145 -14.04 -15.15 17.90
CA ASP A 145 -14.12 -16.61 17.91
C ASP A 145 -15.58 -17.08 17.93
N TYR A 146 -15.85 -18.12 17.15
CA TYR A 146 -17.07 -18.89 17.21
C TYR A 146 -16.80 -20.25 17.83
N SER A 147 -17.66 -20.68 18.76
CA SER A 147 -17.71 -22.04 19.27
C SER A 147 -19.15 -22.56 19.11
N PRO A 148 -19.37 -23.67 18.38
CA PRO A 148 -20.69 -24.28 18.20
C PRO A 148 -21.33 -24.74 19.52
#